data_AF-A0AAV0SX04-F1
#
_entry.id   AF-A0AAV0SX04-F1
#
_cell.length_a   1.000
_cell.length_b   1.000
_cell.length_c   1.000
_cell.angle_alpha   90.00
_cell.angle_beta   90.00
_cell.angle_gamma   90.00
#
_symmetry.space_group_name_H-M   'P 1'
#
loop_
_entity.id
_entity.type
_entity.pdbx_description
1 polymer ?
#
loop_
_entity_poly.entity_id
_entity_poly.type
_entity_poly.pdbx_seq_one_letter_code
_entity_poly.pdbx_strand_id
1 'polypeptide(L)'
;MKAAQELEVAVPVGLVVLLLVFVCVALLCHGVNPLRVLRSSFKVPRRAHGTLSGSDGEREALLAVDRKTRVRYTGKVPLYTDTIAELARCETPREIEAFIKVINVHRLLNSSVKAQHFAQFCSSRLELSALSVATLATIILSLQKFAAEPIVVTCVRDCFCAKRDVACLQLKDEVDAKFPMFDLIYHRIRSDVDREAILTHFETEAMALRTSSTFFVPMKLLCDIDDTMLAALFDTRYPELTVYPGVHQFAQELLRRSASNSTNGVDDDHSDSCEDLESGRSRECKTVQRVAFLTARPEFLRKRSLQELRACGFQHFTLLMGRFTSMWGSQRIASGKASGERRATKSEGLRTLLTAFALQNFVRYKRVFAEHQFVFVGDNGQGDIDLGKELLRSPHLYAVSAVLIHDVIRNHAMNKALSQHCYRGIECNQSGIHSFRTYIGASFHLYAIGLLPLAAVIRVVEKTALAYAAIVFDTRDQKQNLAQEILFDVAAVVNELPDQQAMALVSSLHDDIVDKGDDSEPNGSVERKQFRLTREEQLQQRLEAVRKSAAHLSRSPSHGPYKAES
;
A
#
# COMPACT_ATOMS: atom_id res chain seq x y z
N MET A 1 -45.46 28.30 25.13
CA MET A 1 -44.79 26.99 25.19
C MET A 1 -44.09 26.58 23.89
N LYS A 2 -44.58 26.91 22.68
CA LYS A 2 -43.86 26.61 21.42
C LYS A 2 -42.51 27.35 21.24
N ALA A 3 -42.42 28.61 21.66
CA ALA A 3 -41.20 29.42 21.49
C ALA A 3 -39.98 28.95 22.32
N ALA A 4 -40.22 28.31 23.47
CA ALA A 4 -39.13 27.78 24.31
C ALA A 4 -38.51 26.52 23.71
N GLN A 5 -39.33 25.72 23.02
CA GLN A 5 -38.91 24.47 22.37
C GLN A 5 -38.14 24.71 21.07
N GLU A 6 -38.45 25.79 20.35
CA GLU A 6 -37.66 26.22 19.18
C GLU A 6 -36.27 26.75 19.57
N LEU A 7 -36.15 27.40 20.74
CA LEU A 7 -34.87 27.91 21.23
C LEU A 7 -33.92 26.80 21.71
N GLU A 8 -34.46 25.73 22.32
CA GLU A 8 -33.68 24.56 22.74
C GLU A 8 -33.05 23.78 21.58
N VAL A 9 -33.67 23.82 20.38
CA VAL A 9 -33.11 23.20 19.16
C VAL A 9 -32.21 24.18 18.41
N ALA A 10 -32.51 25.48 18.43
CA ALA A 10 -31.73 26.49 17.72
C ALA A 10 -30.31 26.69 18.29
N VAL A 11 -30.14 26.58 19.61
CA VAL A 11 -28.82 26.73 20.27
C VAL A 11 -27.80 25.65 19.85
N PRO A 12 -28.12 24.33 19.91
CA PRO A 12 -27.19 23.30 19.45
C PRO A 12 -26.95 23.35 17.94
N VAL A 13 -27.95 23.72 17.14
CA VAL A 13 -27.76 23.93 15.68
C VAL A 13 -26.83 25.12 15.43
N GLY A 14 -27.00 26.24 16.14
CA GLY A 14 -26.12 27.40 16.06
C GLY A 14 -24.67 27.09 16.45
N LEU A 15 -24.47 26.30 17.51
CA LEU A 15 -23.14 25.82 17.92
C LEU A 15 -22.49 24.93 16.86
N VAL A 16 -23.25 24.01 16.24
CA VAL A 16 -22.75 23.15 15.16
C VAL A 16 -22.38 23.97 13.92
N VAL A 17 -23.21 24.96 13.55
CA VAL A 17 -22.91 25.87 12.43
C VAL A 17 -21.66 26.70 12.72
N LEU A 18 -21.53 27.25 13.93
CA LEU A 18 -20.35 28.01 14.34
C LEU A 18 -19.08 27.14 14.31
N LEU A 19 -19.18 25.90 14.77
CA LEU A 19 -18.09 24.91 14.71
C LEU A 19 -17.71 24.59 13.26
N LEU A 20 -18.69 24.38 12.38
CA LEU A 20 -18.46 24.14 10.95
C LEU A 20 -17.82 25.36 10.26
N VAL A 21 -18.27 26.57 10.56
CA VAL A 21 -17.64 27.80 10.04
C VAL A 21 -16.21 27.91 10.53
N PHE A 22 -15.95 27.65 11.82
CA PHE A 22 -14.59 27.67 12.38
C PHE A 22 -13.68 26.62 11.72
N VAL A 23 -14.20 25.42 11.46
CA VAL A 23 -13.49 24.37 10.72
C VAL A 23 -13.22 24.80 9.28
N CYS A 24 -14.20 25.36 8.57
CA CYS A 24 -14.03 25.87 7.21
C CYS A 24 -12.98 26.98 7.13
N VAL A 25 -13.01 27.94 8.06
CA VAL A 25 -12.02 29.02 8.14
C VAL A 25 -10.63 28.44 8.46
N ALA A 26 -10.52 27.49 9.38
CA ALA A 26 -9.24 26.83 9.69
C ALA A 26 -8.68 26.07 8.48
N LEU A 27 -9.52 25.32 7.75
CA LEU A 27 -9.13 24.62 6.52
C LEU A 27 -8.63 25.61 5.46
N LEU A 28 -9.35 26.70 5.23
CA LEU A 28 -8.94 27.76 4.30
C LEU A 28 -7.61 28.42 4.71
N CYS A 29 -7.43 28.72 6.00
CA CYS A 29 -6.16 29.25 6.52
C CYS A 29 -4.98 28.27 6.35
N HIS A 30 -5.27 26.97 6.22
CA HIS A 30 -4.28 25.92 5.94
C HIS A 30 -4.18 25.57 4.45
N GLY A 31 -4.81 26.35 3.57
CA GLY A 31 -4.75 26.12 2.13
C GLY A 31 -5.56 24.92 1.64
N VAL A 32 -6.43 24.38 2.50
CA VAL A 32 -7.34 23.27 2.20
C VAL A 32 -8.70 23.84 1.80
N ASN A 33 -9.22 23.46 0.63
CA ASN A 33 -10.56 23.89 0.23
C ASN A 33 -11.63 23.07 1.00
N PRO A 34 -12.47 23.71 1.85
CA PRO A 34 -13.44 23.00 2.68
C PRO A 34 -14.51 22.30 1.84
N LEU A 35 -14.87 22.82 0.66
CA LEU A 35 -15.78 22.14 -0.26
C LEU A 35 -15.14 20.89 -0.86
N ARG A 36 -13.82 20.92 -1.07
CA ARG A 36 -13.07 19.76 -1.56
C ARG A 36 -12.97 18.67 -0.49
N VAL A 37 -12.70 19.03 0.76
CA VAL A 37 -12.76 18.10 1.91
C VAL A 37 -14.15 17.51 2.08
N LEU A 38 -15.19 18.34 1.95
CA LEU A 38 -16.58 17.87 2.03
C LEU A 38 -16.90 16.92 0.87
N ARG A 39 -16.54 17.26 -0.37
CA ARG A 39 -16.77 16.41 -1.56
C ARG A 39 -15.96 15.13 -1.50
N SER A 40 -14.68 15.17 -1.16
CA SER A 40 -13.88 13.96 -0.92
C SER A 40 -14.48 13.14 0.22
N SER A 41 -15.12 13.80 1.19
CA SER A 41 -15.92 13.18 2.25
C SER A 41 -17.34 12.75 1.85
N PHE A 42 -17.79 12.83 0.59
CA PHE A 42 -19.11 12.28 0.21
C PHE A 42 -19.16 11.64 -1.19
N LYS A 43 -18.13 11.82 -2.01
CA LYS A 43 -18.08 11.34 -3.40
C LYS A 43 -17.33 10.00 -3.47
N VAL A 44 -17.89 9.05 -4.21
CA VAL A 44 -17.23 7.76 -4.47
C VAL A 44 -16.19 7.95 -5.59
N PRO A 45 -14.99 7.35 -5.49
CA PRO A 45 -13.97 7.43 -6.54
C PRO A 45 -14.55 7.01 -7.91
N ARG A 46 -14.30 7.81 -8.95
CA ARG A 46 -14.72 7.46 -10.31
C ARG A 46 -13.73 6.47 -10.89
N ARG A 47 -14.20 5.27 -11.25
CA ARG A 47 -13.46 4.40 -12.18
C ARG A 47 -13.39 5.11 -13.53
N ALA A 48 -12.19 5.24 -14.08
CA ALA A 48 -12.05 5.34 -15.52
C ALA A 48 -12.72 4.10 -16.11
N HIS A 49 -13.80 4.28 -16.88
CA HIS A 49 -14.50 3.20 -17.57
C HIS A 49 -13.65 2.73 -18.76
N GLY A 50 -12.51 2.12 -18.46
CA GLY A 50 -11.83 1.21 -19.36
C GLY A 50 -12.17 -0.20 -18.89
N THR A 51 -12.90 -0.94 -19.70
CA THR A 51 -13.20 -2.36 -19.54
C THR A 51 -11.89 -3.17 -19.50
N LEU A 52 -11.23 -3.19 -18.34
CA LEU A 52 -10.35 -4.28 -17.94
C LEU A 52 -11.24 -5.45 -17.53
N SER A 53 -11.79 -6.09 -18.57
CA SER A 53 -12.40 -7.42 -18.53
C SER A 53 -11.33 -8.47 -18.18
N GLY A 54 -10.90 -8.44 -16.94
CA GLY A 54 -10.03 -9.46 -16.34
C GLY A 54 -10.49 -9.83 -14.93
N SER A 55 -11.03 -8.86 -14.16
CA SER A 55 -11.38 -9.08 -12.76
C SER A 55 -12.77 -9.69 -12.53
N ASP A 56 -13.75 -9.46 -13.42
CA ASP A 56 -15.07 -10.09 -13.28
C ASP A 56 -15.05 -11.53 -13.80
N GLY A 57 -14.24 -11.79 -14.83
CA GLY A 57 -13.89 -13.15 -15.27
C GLY A 57 -13.06 -13.91 -14.24
N GLU A 58 -12.17 -13.27 -13.48
CA GLU A 58 -11.47 -13.90 -12.35
C GLU A 58 -12.36 -14.10 -11.13
N ARG A 59 -13.30 -13.19 -10.85
CA ARG A 59 -14.27 -13.37 -9.76
C ARG A 59 -15.27 -14.47 -10.10
N GLU A 60 -15.75 -14.54 -11.34
CA GLU A 60 -16.56 -15.68 -11.82
C GLU A 60 -15.74 -16.95 -11.97
N ALA A 61 -14.47 -16.90 -12.40
CA ALA A 61 -13.61 -18.08 -12.48
C ALA A 61 -13.18 -18.58 -11.10
N LEU A 62 -12.93 -17.71 -10.11
CA LEU A 62 -12.69 -18.11 -8.73
C LEU A 62 -13.95 -18.69 -8.09
N LEU A 63 -15.14 -18.18 -8.44
CA LEU A 63 -16.43 -18.73 -8.00
C LEU A 63 -16.89 -19.96 -8.82
N ALA A 64 -16.36 -20.17 -10.03
CA ALA A 64 -16.69 -21.29 -10.93
C ALA A 64 -15.68 -22.44 -10.83
N VAL A 65 -14.42 -22.17 -10.50
CA VAL A 65 -13.40 -23.19 -10.17
C VAL A 65 -13.76 -23.86 -8.85
N ASP A 66 -14.32 -23.12 -7.88
CA ASP A 66 -14.84 -23.66 -6.61
C ASP A 66 -16.14 -24.49 -6.78
N ARG A 67 -16.73 -24.53 -7.99
CA ARG A 67 -17.88 -25.40 -8.32
C ARG A 67 -17.48 -26.72 -8.98
N LYS A 68 -16.28 -26.82 -9.58
CA LYS A 68 -15.90 -27.97 -10.42
C LYS A 68 -14.98 -28.99 -9.75
N THR A 69 -14.31 -28.65 -8.66
CA THR A 69 -13.60 -29.62 -7.79
C THR A 69 -14.47 -30.04 -6.60
N ARG A 70 -15.74 -30.38 -6.86
CA ARG A 70 -16.54 -31.16 -5.91
C ARG A 70 -16.13 -32.63 -6.04
N VAL A 71 -15.15 -33.04 -5.25
CA VAL A 71 -15.14 -34.41 -4.74
C VAL A 71 -16.54 -34.63 -4.14
N ARG A 72 -17.22 -35.69 -4.58
CA ARG A 72 -18.54 -36.09 -4.05
C ARG A 72 -18.41 -36.38 -2.56
N TYR A 73 -18.52 -35.34 -1.73
CA TYR A 73 -18.88 -35.49 -0.33
C TYR A 73 -20.40 -35.53 -0.25
N THR A 74 -20.92 -36.61 0.31
CA THR A 74 -22.34 -36.93 0.43
C THR A 74 -23.06 -35.93 1.34
N GLY A 75 -23.44 -34.76 0.80
CA GLY A 75 -24.67 -34.00 1.11
C GLY A 75 -24.95 -33.49 2.54
N LYS A 76 -24.19 -33.86 3.58
CA LYS A 76 -24.38 -33.39 4.95
C LYS A 76 -23.09 -32.76 5.46
N VAL A 77 -23.18 -31.52 5.94
CA VAL A 77 -22.08 -30.88 6.69
C VAL A 77 -21.81 -31.79 7.90
N PRO A 78 -20.59 -32.35 8.05
CA PRO A 78 -20.32 -33.26 9.16
C PRO A 78 -20.56 -32.53 10.48
N LEU A 79 -21.15 -33.23 11.44
CA LEU A 79 -21.36 -32.68 12.78
C LEU A 79 -19.99 -32.40 13.40
N TYR A 80 -19.93 -31.35 14.22
CA TYR A 80 -18.70 -30.96 14.93
C TYR A 80 -18.13 -32.13 15.73
N THR A 81 -18.99 -32.85 16.44
CA THR A 81 -18.62 -34.00 17.27
C THR A 81 -17.95 -35.10 16.45
N ASP A 82 -18.54 -35.46 15.31
CA ASP A 82 -18.03 -36.52 14.45
C ASP A 82 -16.68 -36.13 13.87
N THR A 83 -16.55 -34.86 13.46
CA THR A 83 -15.31 -34.32 12.90
C THR A 83 -14.17 -34.35 13.92
N ILE A 84 -14.43 -33.95 15.17
CA ILE A 84 -13.41 -34.01 16.23
C ILE A 84 -13.09 -35.46 16.61
N ALA A 85 -14.08 -36.36 16.62
CA ALA A 85 -13.84 -37.77 16.89
C ALA A 85 -12.96 -38.42 15.83
N GLU A 86 -13.19 -38.14 14.54
CA GLU A 86 -12.31 -38.60 13.45
C GLU A 86 -10.91 -37.99 13.56
N LEU A 87 -10.80 -36.68 13.80
CA LEU A 87 -9.50 -36.03 13.99
C LEU A 87 -8.72 -36.61 15.19
N ALA A 88 -9.44 -37.03 16.24
CA ALA A 88 -8.86 -37.67 17.41
C ALA A 88 -8.38 -39.12 17.17
N ARG A 89 -8.82 -39.76 16.07
CA ARG A 89 -8.37 -41.09 15.65
C ARG A 89 -7.14 -41.05 14.75
N CYS A 90 -6.81 -39.90 14.16
CA CYS A 90 -5.58 -39.76 13.39
C CYS A 90 -4.38 -39.98 14.31
N GLU A 91 -3.51 -40.92 13.96
CA GLU A 91 -2.34 -41.29 14.76
C GLU A 91 -1.09 -40.52 14.31
N THR A 92 -1.05 -40.11 13.03
CA THR A 92 0.13 -39.46 12.45
C THR A 92 -0.14 -38.00 12.08
N PRO A 93 0.88 -37.12 12.12
CA PRO A 93 0.76 -35.74 11.64
C PRO A 93 0.29 -35.67 10.18
N ARG A 94 0.71 -36.62 9.33
CA ARG A 94 0.29 -36.70 7.92
C ARG A 94 -1.21 -36.93 7.76
N GLU A 95 -1.79 -37.81 8.58
CA GLU A 95 -3.25 -38.04 8.60
C GLU A 95 -4.00 -36.80 9.07
N ILE A 96 -3.52 -36.15 10.15
CA ILE A 96 -4.09 -34.89 10.66
C ILE A 96 -4.10 -33.83 9.55
N GLU A 97 -2.99 -33.66 8.84
CA GLU A 97 -2.89 -32.70 7.75
C GLU A 97 -3.83 -33.02 6.59
N ALA A 98 -3.87 -34.29 6.15
CA ALA A 98 -4.78 -34.72 5.10
C ALA A 98 -6.24 -34.46 5.48
N PHE A 99 -6.60 -34.72 6.74
CA PHE A 99 -7.94 -34.49 7.27
C PHE A 99 -8.28 -32.98 7.32
N ILE A 100 -7.39 -32.14 7.87
CA ILE A 100 -7.59 -30.69 7.95
C ILE A 100 -7.67 -30.07 6.54
N LYS A 101 -6.92 -30.56 5.56
CA LYS A 101 -6.98 -30.09 4.17
C LYS A 101 -8.34 -30.32 3.53
N VAL A 102 -8.97 -31.46 3.82
CA VAL A 102 -10.29 -31.82 3.26
C VAL A 102 -11.42 -31.06 3.96
N ILE A 103 -11.26 -30.74 5.24
CA ILE A 103 -12.34 -30.17 6.05
C ILE A 103 -12.30 -28.65 6.04
N ASN A 104 -13.47 -28.07 5.79
CA ASN A 104 -13.65 -26.63 5.94
C ASN A 104 -13.78 -26.25 7.43
N VAL A 105 -12.67 -26.26 8.15
CA VAL A 105 -12.60 -25.96 9.60
C VAL A 105 -13.24 -24.61 9.91
N HIS A 106 -13.06 -23.62 9.04
CA HIS A 106 -13.69 -22.31 9.20
C HIS A 106 -15.23 -22.36 9.22
N ARG A 107 -15.87 -23.26 8.47
CA ARG A 107 -17.33 -23.47 8.54
C ARG A 107 -17.75 -24.29 9.77
N LEU A 108 -16.87 -25.19 10.21
CA LEU A 108 -17.09 -26.05 11.36
C LEU A 108 -17.13 -25.23 12.68
N LEU A 109 -16.24 -24.25 12.80
CA LEU A 109 -16.11 -23.36 13.97
C LEU A 109 -17.08 -22.17 13.88
N ASN A 110 -18.38 -22.45 14.00
CA ASN A 110 -19.43 -21.43 13.91
C ASN A 110 -19.85 -20.81 15.25
N SER A 111 -19.23 -21.20 16.37
CA SER A 111 -19.49 -20.64 17.71
C SER A 111 -18.22 -20.55 18.55
N SER A 112 -18.20 -19.65 19.53
CA SER A 112 -17.08 -19.50 20.48
C SER A 112 -16.81 -20.80 21.24
N VAL A 113 -17.86 -21.52 21.66
CA VAL A 113 -17.72 -22.81 22.37
C VAL A 113 -16.97 -23.85 21.54
N LYS A 114 -17.33 -24.01 20.26
CA LYS A 114 -16.65 -24.94 19.35
C LYS A 114 -15.21 -24.53 19.07
N ALA A 115 -14.95 -23.23 18.94
CA ALA A 115 -13.61 -22.70 18.75
C ALA A 115 -12.72 -22.94 19.97
N GLN A 116 -13.24 -22.71 21.18
CA GLN A 116 -12.52 -22.98 22.43
C GLN A 116 -12.22 -24.48 22.59
N HIS A 117 -13.20 -25.35 22.35
CA HIS A 117 -13.01 -26.80 22.40
C HIS A 117 -11.99 -27.28 21.34
N PHE A 118 -12.05 -26.74 20.12
CA PHE A 118 -11.09 -27.06 19.07
C PHE A 118 -9.68 -26.56 19.41
N ALA A 119 -9.54 -25.35 19.96
CA ALA A 119 -8.27 -24.82 20.42
C ALA A 119 -7.67 -25.67 21.54
N GLN A 120 -8.49 -26.09 22.52
CA GLN A 120 -8.05 -26.99 23.58
C GLN A 120 -7.64 -28.37 23.03
N PHE A 121 -8.37 -28.91 22.06
CA PHE A 121 -7.97 -30.13 21.35
C PHE A 121 -6.62 -29.97 20.66
N CYS A 122 -6.41 -28.87 19.93
CA CYS A 122 -5.15 -28.58 19.25
C CYS A 122 -3.98 -28.54 20.25
N SER A 123 -4.11 -27.78 21.33
CA SER A 123 -3.04 -27.66 22.33
C SER A 123 -2.77 -28.93 23.15
N SER A 124 -3.73 -29.86 23.26
CA SER A 124 -3.58 -31.07 24.08
C SER A 124 -3.27 -32.34 23.29
N ARG A 125 -3.61 -32.39 22.00
CA ARG A 125 -3.53 -33.63 21.20
C ARG A 125 -2.65 -33.49 19.97
N LEU A 126 -2.43 -32.28 19.45
CA LEU A 126 -1.65 -32.09 18.23
C LEU A 126 -0.22 -31.69 18.57
N GLU A 127 0.73 -32.36 17.91
CA GLU A 127 2.13 -31.93 17.91
C GLU A 127 2.31 -30.80 16.89
N LEU A 128 2.03 -29.56 17.31
CA LEU A 128 2.00 -28.39 16.40
C LEU A 128 3.32 -28.16 15.64
N SER A 129 4.47 -28.50 16.23
CA SER A 129 5.79 -28.41 15.58
C SER A 129 5.94 -29.34 14.39
N ALA A 130 5.29 -30.50 14.42
CA ALA A 130 5.34 -31.51 13.34
C ALA A 130 4.41 -31.18 12.16
N LEU A 131 3.40 -30.33 12.36
CA LEU A 131 2.45 -29.96 11.31
C LEU A 131 3.05 -28.99 10.29
N SER A 132 2.66 -29.08 9.03
CA SER A 132 3.06 -28.17 7.97
C SER A 132 2.59 -26.72 8.19
N VAL A 133 3.31 -25.78 7.58
CA VAL A 133 2.99 -24.34 7.61
C VAL A 133 1.55 -24.08 7.17
N ALA A 134 1.13 -24.68 6.05
CA ALA A 134 -0.23 -24.52 5.52
C ALA A 134 -1.33 -25.01 6.48
N THR A 135 -1.04 -26.06 7.24
CA THR A 135 -1.98 -26.60 8.23
C THR A 135 -2.11 -25.67 9.42
N LEU A 136 -0.99 -25.18 9.96
CA LEU A 136 -1.00 -24.19 11.04
C LEU A 136 -1.67 -22.88 10.61
N ALA A 137 -1.41 -22.40 9.40
CA ALA A 137 -2.09 -21.23 8.84
C ALA A 137 -3.61 -21.45 8.80
N THR A 138 -4.05 -22.64 8.38
CA THR A 138 -5.48 -23.01 8.33
C THR A 138 -6.12 -23.03 9.73
N ILE A 139 -5.42 -23.55 10.73
CA ILE A 139 -5.86 -23.55 12.13
C ILE A 139 -6.00 -22.10 12.63
N ILE A 140 -4.95 -21.28 12.47
CA ILE A 140 -4.94 -19.86 12.89
C ILE A 140 -6.08 -19.09 12.23
N LEU A 141 -6.25 -19.21 10.91
CA LEU A 141 -7.29 -18.51 10.16
C LEU A 141 -8.71 -18.96 10.51
N SER A 142 -8.87 -20.21 10.93
CA SER A 142 -10.16 -20.72 11.41
C SER A 142 -10.49 -20.20 12.82
N LEU A 143 -9.47 -19.99 13.64
CA LEU A 143 -9.60 -19.50 15.03
C LEU A 143 -9.62 -17.96 15.16
N GLN A 144 -9.10 -17.21 14.18
CA GLN A 144 -8.87 -15.75 14.29
C GLN A 144 -10.10 -14.93 14.73
N LYS A 145 -11.32 -15.35 14.35
CA LYS A 145 -12.56 -14.65 14.73
C LYS A 145 -12.84 -14.72 16.23
N PHE A 146 -12.31 -15.74 16.90
CA PHE A 146 -12.50 -16.04 18.32
C PHE A 146 -11.23 -15.78 19.14
N ALA A 147 -10.20 -15.17 18.58
CA ALA A 147 -8.93 -14.88 19.26
C ALA A 147 -9.05 -13.86 20.42
N ALA A 148 -10.26 -13.37 20.71
CA ALA A 148 -10.54 -12.63 21.93
C ALA A 148 -10.67 -13.57 23.17
N GLU A 149 -10.93 -14.86 22.95
CA GLU A 149 -11.09 -15.86 24.00
C GLU A 149 -9.71 -16.37 24.48
N PRO A 150 -9.47 -16.50 25.80
CA PRO A 150 -8.16 -16.88 26.35
C PRO A 150 -7.60 -18.18 25.78
N ILE A 151 -8.40 -19.25 25.74
CA ILE A 151 -7.95 -20.56 25.25
C ILE A 151 -7.59 -20.50 23.75
N VAL A 152 -8.35 -19.72 22.98
CA VAL A 152 -8.13 -19.58 21.54
C VAL A 152 -6.85 -18.81 21.26
N VAL A 153 -6.60 -17.70 21.96
CA VAL A 153 -5.37 -16.93 21.76
C VAL A 153 -4.12 -17.73 22.17
N THR A 154 -4.19 -18.49 23.27
CA THR A 154 -3.10 -19.39 23.66
C THR A 154 -2.76 -20.37 22.53
N CYS A 155 -3.78 -21.03 21.94
CA CYS A 155 -3.58 -21.93 20.82
C CYS A 155 -3.00 -21.22 19.58
N VAL A 156 -3.48 -20.02 19.25
CA VAL A 156 -2.94 -19.20 18.13
C VAL A 156 -1.48 -18.83 18.38
N ARG A 157 -1.12 -18.43 19.60
CA ARG A 157 0.27 -18.18 20.00
C ARG A 157 1.12 -19.43 19.82
N ASP A 158 0.67 -20.57 20.35
CA ASP A 158 1.41 -21.83 20.28
C ASP A 158 1.63 -22.27 18.83
N CYS A 159 0.65 -22.05 17.93
CA CYS A 159 0.81 -22.28 16.50
C CYS A 159 1.91 -21.42 15.88
N PHE A 160 2.00 -20.12 16.21
CA PHE A 160 3.09 -19.27 15.72
C PHE A 160 4.45 -19.68 16.31
N CYS A 161 4.50 -19.96 17.61
CA CYS A 161 5.74 -20.35 18.31
C CYS A 161 6.23 -21.76 17.94
N ALA A 162 5.39 -22.59 17.32
CA ALA A 162 5.75 -23.92 16.85
C ALA A 162 6.68 -23.90 15.63
N LYS A 163 6.78 -22.78 14.91
CA LYS A 163 7.64 -22.62 13.73
C LYS A 163 8.76 -21.62 13.98
N ARG A 164 9.92 -21.95 13.43
CA ARG A 164 11.18 -21.20 13.55
C ARG A 164 11.75 -20.88 12.19
N ASP A 165 12.69 -19.94 12.15
CA ASP A 165 13.44 -19.52 10.98
C ASP A 165 12.51 -19.23 9.77
N VAL A 166 12.86 -19.74 8.59
CA VAL A 166 12.13 -19.54 7.34
C VAL A 166 10.70 -20.07 7.43
N ALA A 167 10.44 -21.13 8.19
CA ALA A 167 9.09 -21.66 8.37
C ALA A 167 8.19 -20.72 9.18
N CYS A 168 8.76 -19.95 10.11
CA CYS A 168 8.03 -18.89 10.83
C CYS A 168 7.63 -17.76 9.87
N LEU A 169 8.56 -17.32 9.00
CA LEU A 169 8.28 -16.32 7.96
C LEU A 169 7.19 -16.81 7.00
N GLN A 170 7.30 -18.03 6.48
CA GLN A 170 6.29 -18.62 5.59
C GLN A 170 4.91 -18.69 6.25
N LEU A 171 4.84 -19.06 7.54
CA LEU A 171 3.57 -19.09 8.28
C LEU A 171 2.94 -17.70 8.37
N LYS A 172 3.75 -16.67 8.64
CA LYS A 172 3.28 -15.29 8.70
C LYS A 172 2.76 -14.83 7.34
N ASP A 173 3.47 -15.14 6.26
CA ASP A 173 3.07 -14.78 4.90
C ASP A 173 1.78 -15.49 4.47
N GLU A 174 1.62 -16.78 4.80
CA GLU A 174 0.40 -17.54 4.53
C GLU A 174 -0.82 -16.99 5.28
N VAL A 175 -0.65 -16.62 6.55
CA VAL A 175 -1.71 -15.99 7.33
C VAL A 175 -2.01 -14.59 6.79
N ASP A 176 -0.99 -13.75 6.57
CA ASP A 176 -1.16 -12.37 6.08
C ASP A 176 -1.84 -12.35 4.72
N ALA A 177 -1.50 -13.27 3.80
CA ALA A 177 -2.15 -13.38 2.50
C ALA A 177 -3.68 -13.49 2.61
N LYS A 178 -4.17 -14.27 3.59
CA LYS A 178 -5.61 -14.54 3.76
C LYS A 178 -6.30 -13.58 4.75
N PHE A 179 -5.60 -13.10 5.77
CA PHE A 179 -6.13 -12.18 6.78
C PHE A 179 -5.04 -11.24 7.29
N PRO A 180 -5.27 -9.90 7.37
CA PRO A 180 -4.24 -8.96 7.80
C PRO A 180 -3.64 -9.32 9.16
N MET A 181 -2.34 -9.64 9.20
CA MET A 181 -1.66 -10.03 10.44
C MET A 181 -1.74 -8.93 11.50
N PHE A 182 -1.65 -7.66 11.09
CA PHE A 182 -1.81 -6.52 12.00
C PHE A 182 -3.18 -6.53 12.71
N ASP A 183 -4.26 -6.83 11.98
CA ASP A 183 -5.60 -6.92 12.56
C ASP A 183 -5.72 -8.12 13.50
N LEU A 184 -5.09 -9.25 13.18
CA LEU A 184 -5.07 -10.42 14.06
C LEU A 184 -4.41 -10.07 15.39
N ILE A 185 -3.19 -9.53 15.33
CA ILE A 185 -2.35 -9.28 16.51
C ILE A 185 -2.87 -8.12 17.36
N TYR A 186 -3.24 -6.98 16.76
CA TYR A 186 -3.60 -5.78 17.52
C TYR A 186 -5.10 -5.53 17.66
N HIS A 187 -5.96 -6.15 16.83
CA HIS A 187 -7.42 -5.94 16.90
C HIS A 187 -8.21 -7.17 17.37
N ARG A 188 -7.76 -8.40 17.09
CA ARG A 188 -8.45 -9.61 17.52
C ARG A 188 -7.96 -10.11 18.89
N ILE A 189 -6.64 -10.11 19.09
CA ILE A 189 -6.02 -10.58 20.34
C ILE A 189 -6.13 -9.52 21.44
N ARG A 190 -6.89 -9.85 22.51
CA ARG A 190 -7.06 -8.97 23.68
C ARG A 190 -5.99 -9.17 24.75
N SER A 191 -5.45 -10.38 24.89
CA SER A 191 -4.41 -10.69 25.86
C SER A 191 -3.10 -10.01 25.47
N ASP A 192 -2.64 -9.06 26.29
CA ASP A 192 -1.36 -8.38 26.07
C ASP A 192 -0.18 -9.34 26.26
N VAL A 193 -0.31 -10.31 27.17
CA VAL A 193 0.73 -11.32 27.44
C VAL A 193 0.95 -12.21 26.22
N ASP A 194 -0.12 -12.76 25.64
CA ASP A 194 0.00 -13.62 24.46
C ASP A 194 0.44 -12.82 23.22
N ARG A 195 -0.06 -11.59 23.07
CA ARG A 195 0.38 -10.70 22.00
C ARG A 195 1.89 -10.45 22.08
N GLU A 196 2.39 -10.12 23.27
CA GLU A 196 3.80 -9.84 23.48
C GLU A 196 4.67 -11.09 23.29
N ALA A 197 4.18 -12.27 23.68
CA ALA A 197 4.87 -13.53 23.42
C ALA A 197 5.00 -13.82 21.92
N ILE A 198 3.93 -13.61 21.13
CA ILE A 198 3.97 -13.76 19.67
C ILE A 198 4.95 -12.77 19.04
N LEU A 199 4.90 -11.49 19.44
CA LEU A 199 5.77 -10.46 18.89
C LEU A 199 7.25 -10.70 19.24
N THR A 200 7.53 -11.10 20.48
CA THR A 200 8.89 -11.46 20.93
C THR A 200 9.43 -12.65 20.13
N HIS A 201 8.58 -13.65 19.86
CA HIS A 201 8.92 -14.77 18.98
C HIS A 201 9.29 -14.28 17.58
N PHE A 202 8.45 -13.45 16.96
CA PHE A 202 8.72 -12.89 15.63
C PHE A 202 10.02 -12.08 15.59
N GLU A 203 10.30 -11.27 16.60
CA GLU A 203 11.52 -10.48 16.70
C GLU A 203 12.77 -11.36 16.86
N THR A 204 12.66 -12.43 17.64
CA THR A 204 13.74 -13.40 17.86
C THR A 204 14.08 -14.15 16.57
N GLU A 205 13.07 -14.72 15.90
CA GLU A 205 13.24 -15.45 14.65
C GLU A 205 13.74 -14.52 13.52
N ALA A 206 13.25 -13.28 13.46
CA ALA A 206 13.73 -12.29 12.50
C ALA A 206 15.21 -11.92 12.70
N MET A 207 15.66 -11.85 13.96
CA MET A 207 17.07 -11.59 14.26
C MET A 207 17.95 -12.76 13.83
N ALA A 208 17.52 -14.00 14.06
CA ALA A 208 18.22 -15.21 13.59
C ALA A 208 18.30 -15.29 12.06
N LEU A 209 17.23 -14.91 11.35
CA LEU A 209 17.24 -14.86 9.89
C LEU A 209 18.22 -13.82 9.35
N ARG A 210 18.29 -12.64 9.98
CA ARG A 210 19.15 -11.55 9.53
C ARG A 210 20.65 -11.79 9.74
N THR A 211 21.03 -12.68 10.65
CA THR A 211 22.44 -13.07 10.81
C THR A 211 22.88 -14.05 9.73
N SER A 212 21.95 -14.68 9.01
CA SER A 212 22.27 -15.54 7.87
C SER A 212 22.71 -14.72 6.66
N SER A 213 23.84 -15.08 6.07
CA SER A 213 24.38 -14.45 4.84
C SER A 213 23.56 -14.77 3.59
N THR A 214 22.75 -15.84 3.63
CA THR A 214 21.91 -16.28 2.50
C THR A 214 20.49 -15.73 2.56
N PHE A 215 20.11 -15.07 3.67
CA PHE A 215 18.77 -14.54 3.83
C PHE A 215 18.56 -13.27 3.02
N PHE A 216 17.65 -13.35 2.05
CA PHE A 216 17.20 -12.19 1.31
C PHE A 216 16.10 -11.47 2.07
N VAL A 217 16.34 -10.21 2.45
CA VAL A 217 15.39 -9.44 3.25
C VAL A 217 14.16 -9.05 2.42
N PRO A 218 12.94 -9.50 2.78
CA PRO A 218 11.73 -9.13 2.06
C PRO A 218 11.35 -7.67 2.33
N MET A 219 10.73 -7.01 1.36
CA MET A 219 10.30 -5.61 1.46
C MET A 219 8.78 -5.48 1.65
N LYS A 220 8.35 -4.50 2.43
CA LYS A 220 6.94 -4.07 2.55
C LYS A 220 6.77 -2.61 2.19
N LEU A 221 5.63 -2.31 1.57
CA LEU A 221 5.21 -0.94 1.25
C LEU A 221 4.35 -0.39 2.39
N LEU A 222 4.83 0.68 3.03
CA LEU A 222 4.04 1.54 3.90
C LEU A 222 3.65 2.79 3.12
N CYS A 223 2.37 3.10 3.02
CA CYS A 223 1.91 4.18 2.18
C CYS A 223 0.82 5.01 2.85
N ASP A 224 0.89 6.33 2.77
CA ASP A 224 -0.28 7.16 3.04
C ASP A 224 -1.36 6.97 1.94
N ILE A 225 -2.58 7.46 2.17
CA ILE A 225 -3.72 7.36 1.25
C ILE A 225 -3.95 8.67 0.48
N ASP A 226 -4.17 9.76 1.21
CA ASP A 226 -4.76 10.99 0.68
C ASP A 226 -3.67 11.85 0.04
N ASP A 227 -3.82 12.21 -1.24
CA ASP A 227 -2.80 12.87 -2.06
C ASP A 227 -1.50 12.07 -2.27
N THR A 228 -1.36 10.91 -1.64
CA THR A 228 -0.34 9.92 -1.96
C THR A 228 -0.82 8.95 -3.05
N MET A 229 -1.98 8.31 -2.87
CA MET A 229 -2.50 7.28 -3.79
C MET A 229 -3.62 7.79 -4.70
N LEU A 230 -4.39 8.76 -4.19
CA LEU A 230 -5.45 9.44 -4.93
C LEU A 230 -5.39 10.95 -4.68
N ALA A 231 -5.70 11.74 -5.70
CA ALA A 231 -5.80 13.19 -5.58
C ALA A 231 -7.05 13.57 -4.77
N ALA A 232 -6.90 13.88 -3.49
CA ALA A 232 -8.00 13.96 -2.54
C ALA A 232 -8.15 15.34 -1.88
N LEU A 233 -7.08 15.93 -1.36
CA LEU A 233 -7.15 17.14 -0.54
C LEU A 233 -6.47 18.33 -1.22
N PHE A 234 -5.20 18.17 -1.58
CA PHE A 234 -4.33 19.24 -2.05
C PHE A 234 -4.07 19.20 -3.55
N ASP A 235 -3.91 18.01 -4.14
CA ASP A 235 -3.39 17.92 -5.52
C ASP A 235 -4.42 18.35 -6.57
N THR A 236 -4.28 19.54 -7.15
CA THR A 236 -5.17 20.05 -8.21
C THR A 236 -4.72 19.67 -9.62
N ARG A 237 -3.58 18.98 -9.78
CA ARG A 237 -3.09 18.51 -11.08
C ARG A 237 -3.98 17.42 -11.69
N TYR A 238 -4.82 16.80 -10.87
CA TYR A 238 -5.73 15.75 -11.28
C TYR A 238 -7.17 16.12 -10.88
N PRO A 239 -8.16 15.63 -11.64
CA PRO A 239 -9.54 15.65 -11.18
C PRO A 239 -9.66 15.00 -9.80
N GLU A 240 -10.59 15.50 -8.97
CA GLU A 240 -10.80 14.97 -7.62
C GLU A 240 -11.07 13.45 -7.61
N LEU A 241 -10.41 12.75 -6.68
CA LEU A 241 -10.47 11.30 -6.48
C LEU A 241 -9.92 10.48 -7.64
N THR A 242 -9.07 11.08 -8.47
CA THR A 242 -8.29 10.33 -9.47
C THR A 242 -7.22 9.52 -8.75
N VAL A 243 -7.21 8.21 -8.99
CA VAL A 243 -6.09 7.36 -8.59
C VAL A 243 -4.89 7.71 -9.46
N TYR A 244 -3.73 7.98 -8.87
CA TYR A 244 -2.58 8.43 -9.64
C TYR A 244 -2.13 7.38 -10.67
N PRO A 245 -1.83 7.78 -11.91
CA PRO A 245 -1.29 6.89 -12.93
C PRO A 245 -0.06 6.13 -12.43
N GLY A 246 -0.02 4.82 -12.72
CA GLY A 246 1.12 3.95 -12.38
C GLY A 246 1.17 3.47 -10.93
N VAL A 247 0.41 4.05 -10.00
CA VAL A 247 0.54 3.75 -8.56
C VAL A 247 0.31 2.28 -8.21
N HIS A 248 -0.68 1.64 -8.84
CA HIS A 248 -0.95 0.21 -8.64
C HIS A 248 0.22 -0.65 -9.11
N GLN A 249 0.78 -0.33 -10.28
CA GLN A 249 1.90 -1.09 -10.83
C GLN A 249 3.17 -0.87 -10.00
N PHE A 250 3.40 0.35 -9.52
CA PHE A 250 4.50 0.67 -8.60
C PHE A 250 4.42 -0.19 -7.34
N ALA A 251 3.26 -0.21 -6.68
CA ALA A 251 3.05 -1.02 -5.47
C ALA A 251 3.22 -2.51 -5.76
N GLN A 252 2.69 -2.99 -6.89
CA GLN A 252 2.83 -4.38 -7.30
C GLN A 252 4.29 -4.78 -7.54
N GLU A 253 5.08 -3.95 -8.23
CA GLU A 253 6.48 -4.27 -8.52
C GLU A 253 7.35 -4.29 -7.26
N LEU A 254 7.12 -3.37 -6.33
CA LEU A 254 7.83 -3.36 -5.05
C LEU A 254 7.58 -4.66 -4.28
N LEU A 255 6.31 -5.09 -4.20
CA LEU A 255 5.91 -6.28 -3.46
C LEU A 255 6.24 -7.59 -4.19
N ARG A 256 6.30 -7.58 -5.54
CA ARG A 256 6.68 -8.74 -6.35
C ARG A 256 8.12 -9.17 -6.09
N ARG A 257 9.05 -8.21 -5.92
CA ARG A 257 10.46 -8.49 -5.60
C ARG A 257 10.63 -9.26 -4.29
N SER A 258 9.76 -9.00 -3.32
CA SER A 258 9.75 -9.72 -2.05
C SER A 258 9.30 -11.18 -2.21
N ALA A 259 8.38 -11.47 -3.13
CA ALA A 259 7.83 -12.80 -3.33
C ALA A 259 8.71 -13.72 -4.19
N SER A 260 9.36 -13.20 -5.24
CA SER A 260 10.15 -14.02 -6.18
C SER A 260 11.43 -14.60 -5.60
N ASN A 261 11.91 -14.05 -4.48
CA ASN A 261 13.18 -14.45 -3.89
C ASN A 261 13.00 -15.41 -2.70
N SER A 262 11.81 -15.49 -2.11
CA SER A 262 11.48 -16.47 -1.07
C SER A 262 11.29 -17.90 -1.61
N THR A 263 11.04 -18.06 -2.92
CA THR A 263 10.81 -19.36 -3.57
C THR A 263 12.09 -20.02 -4.11
N ASN A 264 13.21 -19.30 -4.21
CA ASN A 264 14.45 -19.85 -4.76
C ASN A 264 15.39 -20.44 -3.69
N GLY A 265 14.90 -20.65 -2.46
CA GLY A 265 15.70 -21.10 -1.31
C GLY A 265 15.49 -22.56 -0.90
N VAL A 266 14.74 -23.36 -1.66
CA VAL A 266 14.52 -24.78 -1.36
C VAL A 266 14.73 -25.58 -2.65
N ASP A 267 15.96 -26.05 -2.84
CA ASP A 267 16.21 -27.27 -3.61
C ASP A 267 15.61 -28.44 -2.81
N ASP A 268 14.35 -28.79 -3.05
CA ASP A 268 13.83 -30.12 -2.68
C ASP A 268 13.35 -30.82 -3.95
N ASP A 269 14.25 -31.68 -4.41
CA ASP A 269 14.07 -32.74 -5.36
C ASP A 269 13.15 -33.81 -4.75
N HIS A 270 11.83 -33.58 -4.77
CA HIS A 270 10.86 -34.67 -4.68
C HIS A 270 9.61 -34.36 -5.50
N SER A 271 9.61 -34.95 -6.68
CA SER A 271 8.47 -35.23 -7.53
C SER A 271 7.33 -35.92 -6.75
N ASP A 272 6.16 -35.31 -6.74
CA ASP A 272 4.90 -36.06 -6.82
C ASP A 272 3.93 -35.28 -7.71
N SER A 273 3.99 -35.63 -8.99
CA SER A 273 3.13 -35.17 -10.06
C SER A 273 1.74 -35.79 -9.92
N CYS A 274 0.72 -34.97 -9.73
CA CYS A 274 -0.62 -35.30 -10.21
C CYS A 274 -0.88 -34.44 -11.45
N GLU A 275 -0.72 -35.05 -12.62
CA GLU A 275 -0.99 -34.42 -13.91
C GLU A 275 -2.49 -34.26 -14.11
N ASP A 276 -3.00 -33.05 -13.91
CA ASP A 276 -4.27 -32.63 -14.54
C ASP A 276 -3.97 -32.25 -15.99
N LEU A 277 -4.06 -33.24 -16.88
CA LEU A 277 -4.13 -33.06 -18.33
C LEU A 277 -5.40 -32.26 -18.66
N GLU A 278 -5.21 -30.97 -19.01
CA GLU A 278 -5.98 -30.15 -19.97
C GLU A 278 -5.94 -28.65 -19.59
N SER A 279 -4.75 -28.06 -19.58
CA SER A 279 -4.46 -26.64 -19.83
C SER A 279 -3.05 -26.34 -19.36
N GLY A 280 -2.09 -26.25 -20.28
CA GLY A 280 -0.67 -25.98 -20.03
C GLY A 280 -0.36 -24.58 -19.45
N ARG A 281 -0.94 -24.25 -18.30
CA ARG A 281 -0.52 -23.14 -17.44
C ARG A 281 -0.51 -23.65 -16.01
N SER A 282 0.68 -24.03 -15.55
CA SER A 282 0.99 -24.08 -14.13
C SER A 282 0.61 -22.72 -13.54
N ARG A 283 -0.52 -22.66 -12.83
CA ARG A 283 -0.91 -21.48 -12.06
C ARG A 283 -0.08 -21.52 -10.79
N GLU A 284 1.13 -20.97 -10.85
CA GLU A 284 1.84 -20.52 -9.65
C GLU A 284 0.86 -19.63 -8.86
N CYS A 285 0.44 -20.12 -7.70
CA CYS A 285 -0.32 -19.34 -6.74
C CYS A 285 0.63 -18.28 -6.18
N LYS A 286 0.77 -17.16 -6.90
CA LYS A 286 1.63 -16.05 -6.48
C LYS A 286 1.11 -15.52 -5.15
N THR A 287 1.90 -15.67 -4.10
CA THR A 287 1.63 -15.07 -2.79
C THR A 287 1.66 -13.55 -2.93
N VAL A 288 0.46 -12.94 -2.95
CA VAL A 288 0.31 -11.48 -3.07
C VAL A 288 0.54 -10.85 -1.70
N GLN A 289 1.68 -10.20 -1.51
CA GLN A 289 1.91 -9.40 -0.30
C GLN A 289 0.96 -8.19 -0.27
N ARG A 290 0.59 -7.76 0.94
CA ARG A 290 -0.33 -6.63 1.17
C ARG A 290 0.40 -5.29 1.21
N VAL A 291 -0.21 -4.25 0.64
CA VAL A 291 0.15 -2.86 0.91
C VAL A 291 -0.33 -2.47 2.30
N ALA A 292 0.51 -1.82 3.10
CA ALA A 292 0.11 -1.26 4.38
C ALA A 292 -0.22 0.22 4.23
N PHE A 293 -1.49 0.58 4.38
CA PHE A 293 -1.93 1.97 4.34
C PHE A 293 -1.89 2.58 5.74
N LEU A 294 -1.14 3.66 5.89
CA LEU A 294 -1.12 4.50 7.06
C LEU A 294 -2.09 5.66 6.84
N THR A 295 -2.97 5.96 7.80
CA THR A 295 -3.89 7.08 7.61
C THR A 295 -4.22 7.78 8.92
N ALA A 296 -4.27 9.11 8.84
CA ALA A 296 -4.74 9.98 9.91
C ALA A 296 -6.28 10.02 10.03
N ARG A 297 -7.01 9.37 9.11
CA ARG A 297 -8.47 9.33 9.13
C ARG A 297 -8.98 8.72 10.45
N PRO A 298 -10.03 9.28 11.06
CA PRO A 298 -10.57 8.76 12.31
C PRO A 298 -11.26 7.40 12.13
N GLU A 299 -11.22 6.57 13.18
CA GLU A 299 -11.73 5.17 13.19
C GLU A 299 -13.17 5.00 12.69
N PHE A 300 -14.06 5.97 12.93
CA PHE A 300 -15.44 5.87 12.45
C PHE A 300 -15.54 5.89 10.91
N LEU A 301 -14.50 6.36 10.20
CA LEU A 301 -14.41 6.29 8.73
C LEU A 301 -13.80 4.98 8.22
N ARG A 302 -13.39 4.04 9.08
CA ARG A 302 -12.71 2.80 8.67
C ARG A 302 -13.47 2.04 7.58
N LYS A 303 -14.76 1.79 7.77
CA LYS A 303 -15.60 1.06 6.79
C LYS A 303 -15.57 1.74 5.43
N ARG A 304 -15.55 3.06 5.43
CA ARG A 304 -15.56 3.87 4.22
C ARG A 304 -14.19 3.91 3.55
N SER A 305 -13.11 4.14 4.30
CA SER A 305 -11.74 4.05 3.76
C SER A 305 -11.50 2.68 3.13
N LEU A 306 -12.02 1.61 3.74
CA LEU A 306 -11.98 0.26 3.14
C LEU A 306 -12.74 0.17 1.82
N GLN A 307 -13.92 0.79 1.72
CA GLN A 307 -14.71 0.80 0.48
C GLN A 307 -14.04 1.64 -0.61
N GLU A 308 -13.48 2.79 -0.25
CA GLU A 308 -12.78 3.68 -1.19
C GLU A 308 -11.52 3.01 -1.76
N LEU A 309 -10.66 2.44 -0.90
CA LEU A 309 -9.47 1.71 -1.37
C LEU A 309 -9.83 0.55 -2.30
N ARG A 310 -10.89 -0.20 -1.97
CA ARG A 310 -11.39 -1.27 -2.86
C ARG A 310 -11.95 -0.74 -4.17
N ALA A 311 -12.67 0.37 -4.14
CA ALA A 311 -13.19 1.03 -5.34
C ALA A 311 -12.05 1.54 -6.23
N CYS A 312 -10.95 1.99 -5.62
CA CYS A 312 -9.73 2.40 -6.30
C CYS A 312 -8.96 1.22 -6.94
N GLY A 313 -9.21 -0.03 -6.53
CA GLY A 313 -8.54 -1.21 -7.09
C GLY A 313 -7.64 -1.97 -6.11
N PHE A 314 -7.49 -1.50 -4.87
CA PHE A 314 -6.74 -2.20 -3.83
C PHE A 314 -7.59 -3.30 -3.20
N GLN A 315 -7.33 -4.55 -3.58
CA GLN A 315 -8.06 -5.71 -3.04
C GLN A 315 -7.39 -6.28 -1.78
N HIS A 316 -6.04 -6.29 -1.75
CA HIS A 316 -5.24 -6.92 -0.71
C HIS A 316 -4.37 -5.87 0.00
N PHE A 317 -4.88 -5.35 1.11
CA PHE A 317 -4.16 -4.34 1.90
C PHE A 317 -4.43 -4.52 3.40
N THR A 318 -3.61 -3.83 4.19
CA THR A 318 -3.71 -3.69 5.64
C THR A 318 -3.90 -2.22 5.96
N LEU A 319 -4.87 -1.87 6.79
CA LEU A 319 -5.19 -0.49 7.12
C LEU A 319 -4.74 -0.17 8.54
N LEU A 320 -3.68 0.61 8.66
CA LEU A 320 -3.10 1.09 9.91
C LEU A 320 -3.82 2.37 10.34
N MET A 321 -4.96 2.15 10.98
CA MET A 321 -5.71 3.16 11.71
C MET A 321 -5.56 2.93 13.20
N GLY A 322 -5.50 4.01 13.95
CA GLY A 322 -5.37 3.99 15.40
C GLY A 322 -6.56 4.65 16.10
N ARG A 323 -6.76 4.24 17.35
CA ARG A 323 -7.80 4.78 18.22
C ARG A 323 -7.32 6.10 18.83
N PHE A 324 -7.97 7.21 18.47
CA PHE A 324 -7.69 8.54 19.03
C PHE A 324 -7.71 8.60 20.58
N THR A 325 -8.40 7.67 21.24
CA THR A 325 -8.62 7.66 22.70
C THR A 325 -7.35 7.36 23.52
N SER A 326 -6.36 6.65 22.99
CA SER A 326 -5.15 6.29 23.75
C SER A 326 -4.09 7.40 23.82
N MET A 327 -4.19 8.44 23.00
CA MET A 327 -3.19 9.52 22.96
C MET A 327 -3.57 10.76 23.78
N TRP A 328 -4.87 11.03 23.94
CA TRP A 328 -5.33 12.22 24.68
C TRP A 328 -5.06 12.10 26.20
N GLY A 329 -4.90 10.89 26.73
CA GLY A 329 -4.61 10.64 28.15
C GLY A 329 -3.13 10.80 28.55
N SER A 330 -2.20 10.37 27.69
CA SER A 330 -0.77 10.30 28.07
C SER A 330 0.01 11.60 27.81
N GLN A 331 -0.37 12.37 26.79
CA GLN A 331 0.41 13.55 26.39
C GLN A 331 0.17 14.77 27.27
N ARG A 332 -0.99 14.90 27.93
CA ARG A 332 -1.22 15.94 28.95
C ARG A 332 -0.32 15.79 30.18
N ILE A 333 0.14 14.57 30.48
CA ILE A 333 0.97 14.28 31.66
C ILE A 333 2.46 14.54 31.35
N ALA A 334 2.92 14.33 30.11
CA ALA A 334 4.30 14.58 29.71
C ALA A 334 4.58 16.04 29.30
N SER A 335 3.61 16.73 28.67
CA SER A 335 3.81 18.12 28.23
C SER A 335 3.63 19.17 29.34
N GLY A 336 3.20 18.76 30.54
CA GLY A 336 2.96 19.67 31.66
C GLY A 336 4.16 19.89 32.59
N LYS A 337 5.28 19.18 32.42
CA LYS A 337 6.38 19.17 33.42
C LYS A 337 7.80 19.36 32.88
N ALA A 338 8.02 19.47 31.58
CA ALA A 338 9.34 19.74 31.04
C ALA A 338 9.31 21.01 30.18
N SER A 339 10.21 21.93 30.51
CA SER A 339 10.62 23.11 29.74
C SER A 339 9.57 24.22 29.53
N GLY A 340 9.75 25.31 30.27
CA GLY A 340 9.22 26.61 29.87
C GLY A 340 10.03 27.12 28.67
N GLU A 341 9.50 27.03 27.46
CA GLU A 341 9.90 27.84 26.32
C GLU A 341 8.94 27.66 25.14
N ARG A 342 8.57 28.79 24.53
CA ARG A 342 7.80 28.98 23.28
C ARG A 342 6.45 28.25 23.16
N ARG A 343 5.40 29.06 23.09
CA ARG A 343 4.01 28.66 22.80
C ARG A 343 3.96 28.07 21.37
N ALA A 344 4.10 26.74 21.25
CA ALA A 344 3.92 26.04 19.99
C ALA A 344 2.57 26.41 19.37
N THR A 345 2.56 26.71 18.07
CA THR A 345 1.32 27.05 17.37
C THR A 345 0.38 25.84 17.35
N LYS A 346 -0.94 26.07 17.35
CA LYS A 346 -1.94 24.98 17.35
C LYS A 346 -1.75 24.00 16.18
N SER A 347 -1.24 24.49 15.04
CA SER A 347 -0.92 23.71 13.85
C SER A 347 0.32 22.83 14.02
N GLU A 348 1.36 23.31 14.68
CA GLU A 348 2.57 22.54 15.01
C GLU A 348 2.28 21.43 16.02
N GLY A 349 1.41 21.71 16.99
CA GLY A 349 0.91 20.70 17.94
C GLY A 349 0.13 19.57 17.25
N LEU A 350 -0.75 19.90 16.30
CA LEU A 350 -1.51 18.89 15.55
C LEU A 350 -0.62 18.02 14.66
N ARG A 351 0.37 18.62 13.98
CA ARG A 351 1.35 17.90 13.15
C ARG A 351 2.16 16.91 13.99
N THR A 352 2.71 17.35 15.11
CA THR A 352 3.45 16.49 16.05
C THR A 352 2.61 15.30 16.52
N LEU A 353 1.31 15.52 16.79
CA LEU A 353 0.39 14.44 17.17
C LEU A 353 0.19 13.43 16.03
N LEU A 354 -0.03 13.90 14.80
CA LEU A 354 -0.20 13.03 13.63
C LEU A 354 1.06 12.21 13.36
N THR A 355 2.25 12.83 13.43
CA THR A 355 3.52 12.12 13.26
C THR A 355 3.75 11.09 14.36
N ALA A 356 3.51 11.43 15.63
CA ALA A 356 3.66 10.49 16.74
C ALA A 356 2.72 9.27 16.61
N PHE A 357 1.49 9.50 16.16
CA PHE A 357 0.52 8.46 15.88
C PHE A 357 0.97 7.54 14.74
N ALA A 358 1.41 8.14 13.64
CA ALA A 358 1.88 7.44 12.46
C ALA A 358 3.10 6.56 12.81
N LEU A 359 4.03 7.11 13.59
CA LEU A 359 5.19 6.40 14.11
C LEU A 359 4.79 5.23 15.03
N GLN A 360 3.82 5.42 15.94
CA GLN A 360 3.36 4.35 16.83
C GLN A 360 2.77 3.18 16.03
N ASN A 361 1.95 3.46 15.02
CA ASN A 361 1.40 2.43 14.15
C ASN A 361 2.48 1.74 13.32
N PHE A 362 3.46 2.50 12.82
CA PHE A 362 4.61 1.94 12.13
C PHE A 362 5.43 1.01 13.03
N VAL A 363 5.78 1.43 14.24
CA VAL A 363 6.53 0.60 15.19
C VAL A 363 5.79 -0.71 15.44
N ARG A 364 4.48 -0.65 15.71
CA ARG A 364 3.64 -1.86 15.87
C ARG A 364 3.67 -2.75 14.63
N TYR A 365 3.54 -2.17 13.44
CA TYR A 365 3.59 -2.91 12.18
C TYR A 365 4.96 -3.57 11.96
N LYS A 366 6.04 -2.87 12.28
CA LYS A 366 7.42 -3.37 12.22
C LYS A 366 7.63 -4.54 13.17
N ARG A 367 7.02 -4.57 14.36
CA ARG A 367 7.11 -5.73 15.27
C ARG A 367 6.44 -6.98 14.67
N VAL A 368 5.33 -6.81 13.96
CA VAL A 368 4.65 -7.93 13.27
C VAL A 368 5.51 -8.47 12.15
N PHE A 369 6.21 -7.60 11.41
CA PHE A 369 7.06 -7.96 10.27
C PHE A 369 8.53 -7.63 10.56
N ALA A 370 9.01 -8.14 11.70
CA ALA A 370 10.32 -7.79 12.24
C ALA A 370 11.48 -8.08 11.30
N GLU A 371 11.37 -9.05 10.41
CA GLU A 371 12.33 -9.50 9.41
C GLU A 371 12.36 -8.63 8.15
N HIS A 372 11.31 -7.85 7.87
CA HIS A 372 11.17 -7.09 6.64
C HIS A 372 11.96 -5.77 6.66
N GLN A 373 12.22 -5.26 5.46
CA GLN A 373 12.56 -3.86 5.19
C GLN A 373 11.34 -3.09 4.68
N PHE A 374 11.35 -1.77 4.82
CA PHE A 374 10.21 -0.92 4.49
C PHE A 374 10.59 0.17 3.49
N VAL A 375 9.70 0.41 2.52
CA VAL A 375 9.68 1.66 1.76
C VAL A 375 8.47 2.45 2.23
N PHE A 376 8.70 3.69 2.64
CA PHE A 376 7.63 4.61 3.02
C PHE A 376 7.32 5.56 1.86
N VAL A 377 6.04 5.70 1.54
CA VAL A 377 5.54 6.65 0.55
C VAL A 377 4.47 7.52 1.18
N GLY A 378 4.65 8.83 1.13
CA GLY A 378 3.70 9.81 1.66
C GLY A 378 3.60 11.06 0.78
N ASP A 379 2.93 12.10 1.26
CA ASP A 379 2.77 13.37 0.54
C ASP A 379 3.42 14.56 1.27
N ASN A 380 3.60 15.68 0.57
CA ASN A 380 4.19 16.89 1.15
C ASN A 380 3.17 17.82 1.84
N GLY A 381 1.90 17.42 1.93
CA GLY A 381 0.84 18.24 2.50
C GLY A 381 0.62 18.09 4.00
N GLN A 382 1.14 17.04 4.63
CA GLN A 382 0.93 16.76 6.06
C GLN A 382 2.20 16.31 6.82
N GLY A 383 2.02 15.58 7.93
CA GLY A 383 3.08 15.11 8.84
C GLY A 383 3.96 13.99 8.29
N ASP A 384 3.79 13.61 7.02
CA ASP A 384 4.53 12.53 6.35
C ASP A 384 6.01 12.87 6.15
N ILE A 385 6.33 14.13 5.83
CA ILE A 385 7.73 14.59 5.83
C ILE A 385 8.36 14.42 7.21
N ASP A 386 7.62 14.78 8.27
CA ASP A 386 8.10 14.70 9.66
C ASP A 386 8.25 13.24 10.11
N LEU A 387 7.34 12.36 9.69
CA LEU A 387 7.46 10.91 9.88
C LEU A 387 8.68 10.36 9.12
N GLY A 388 8.82 10.71 7.84
CA GLY A 388 9.94 10.29 7.01
C GLY A 388 11.29 10.65 7.61
N LYS A 389 11.41 11.86 8.17
CA LYS A 389 12.59 12.29 8.92
C LYS A 389 12.86 11.42 10.13
N GLU A 390 11.84 11.15 10.93
CA GLU A 390 11.98 10.32 12.12
C GLU A 390 12.40 8.89 11.76
N LEU A 391 11.83 8.33 10.69
CA LEU A 391 12.21 7.02 10.16
C LEU A 391 13.66 6.97 9.69
N LEU A 392 14.15 8.05 9.06
CA LEU A 392 15.52 8.14 8.54
C LEU A 392 16.54 8.55 9.62
N ARG A 393 16.14 9.07 10.78
CA ARG A 393 17.06 9.33 11.90
C ARG A 393 17.67 8.05 12.47
N SER A 394 16.91 6.96 12.45
CA SER A 394 17.34 5.67 12.98
C SER A 394 17.05 4.52 11.99
N PRO A 395 17.71 4.48 10.81
CA PRO A 395 17.39 3.51 9.76
C PRO A 395 17.57 2.06 10.22
N HIS A 396 18.57 1.78 11.07
CA HIS A 396 18.79 0.43 11.62
C HIS A 396 17.69 -0.02 12.59
N LEU A 397 17.06 0.93 13.31
CA LEU A 397 15.97 0.63 14.22
C LEU A 397 14.68 0.32 13.46
N TYR A 398 14.44 1.08 12.40
CA TYR A 398 13.18 1.07 11.64
C TYR A 398 13.22 0.21 10.37
N ALA A 399 14.42 -0.19 9.92
CA ALA A 399 14.64 -0.95 8.68
C ALA A 399 14.00 -0.30 7.45
N VAL A 400 14.01 1.03 7.36
CA VAL A 400 13.48 1.78 6.22
C VAL A 400 14.56 1.98 5.17
N SER A 401 14.34 1.44 3.98
CA SER A 401 15.29 1.47 2.86
C SER A 401 15.14 2.72 1.98
N ALA A 402 13.94 3.31 1.93
CA ALA A 402 13.68 4.54 1.21
C ALA A 402 12.45 5.27 1.76
N VAL A 403 12.48 6.61 1.70
CA VAL A 403 11.33 7.48 1.95
C VAL A 403 11.07 8.31 0.70
N LEU A 404 9.90 8.12 0.12
CA LEU A 404 9.45 8.82 -1.08
C LEU A 404 8.30 9.77 -0.71
N ILE A 405 8.41 11.04 -1.05
CA ILE A 405 7.37 12.04 -0.78
C ILE A 405 6.81 12.59 -2.09
N HIS A 406 5.52 12.39 -2.31
CA HIS A 406 4.80 12.91 -3.46
C HIS A 406 4.62 14.42 -3.34
N ASP A 407 5.17 15.17 -4.29
CA ASP A 407 5.10 16.63 -4.32
C ASP A 407 3.77 17.12 -4.90
N VAL A 408 2.79 17.33 -4.03
CA VAL A 408 1.43 17.79 -4.37
C VAL A 408 1.19 19.28 -4.06
N ILE A 409 1.85 19.84 -3.04
CA ILE A 409 1.75 21.26 -2.68
C ILE A 409 2.82 22.09 -3.42
N ARG A 410 2.54 22.45 -4.67
CA ARG A 410 3.21 23.59 -5.32
C ARG A 410 2.62 24.87 -4.74
N ASN A 411 3.27 25.48 -3.75
CA ASN A 411 3.17 26.89 -3.36
C ASN A 411 1.84 27.63 -3.68
N HIS A 412 1.08 28.00 -2.66
CA HIS A 412 0.08 29.10 -2.67
C HIS A 412 0.67 30.49 -3.04
N ALA A 413 1.80 30.55 -3.75
CA ALA A 413 2.45 31.77 -4.21
C ALA A 413 2.56 31.72 -5.74
N MET A 414 1.57 32.33 -6.42
CA MET A 414 1.41 32.35 -7.87
C MET A 414 2.51 33.06 -8.70
N ASN A 415 3.70 33.34 -8.16
CA ASN A 415 4.68 34.22 -8.84
C ASN A 415 6.16 33.80 -8.73
N LYS A 416 6.50 32.52 -8.59
CA LYS A 416 7.91 32.08 -8.66
C LYS A 416 8.15 30.96 -9.67
N ALA A 417 9.33 31.02 -10.28
CA ALA A 417 9.78 30.14 -11.37
C ALA A 417 9.67 28.65 -11.02
N LEU A 418 9.39 27.83 -12.04
CA LEU A 418 9.21 26.38 -11.97
C LEU A 418 10.41 25.60 -11.40
N SER A 419 11.58 26.23 -11.20
CA SER A 419 12.84 25.56 -10.86
C SER A 419 13.15 25.40 -9.37
N GLN A 420 12.30 25.91 -8.46
CA GLN A 420 12.46 25.69 -7.02
C GLN A 420 11.52 24.60 -6.52
N HIS A 421 12.08 23.42 -6.23
CA HIS A 421 11.40 22.35 -5.51
C HIS A 421 10.75 22.88 -4.21
N CYS A 422 9.41 22.92 -4.24
CA CYS A 422 8.49 22.47 -3.20
C CYS A 422 8.55 23.11 -1.80
N TYR A 423 7.37 23.31 -1.22
CA TYR A 423 7.16 23.43 0.22
C TYR A 423 8.05 22.41 0.97
N ARG A 424 9.09 22.88 1.68
CA ARG A 424 10.09 22.07 2.41
C ARG A 424 10.97 21.14 1.53
N GLY A 425 11.17 21.43 0.25
CA GLY A 425 12.02 20.62 -0.65
C GLY A 425 13.49 20.54 -0.22
N ILE A 426 14.08 21.67 0.19
CA ILE A 426 15.44 21.72 0.76
C ILE A 426 15.56 20.78 1.96
N GLU A 427 14.55 20.81 2.81
CA GLU A 427 14.52 20.03 4.04
C GLU A 427 14.37 18.53 3.77
N CYS A 428 13.63 18.13 2.73
CA CYS A 428 13.55 16.75 2.27
C CYS A 428 14.93 16.26 1.78
N ASN A 429 15.56 17.02 0.88
CA ASN A 429 16.87 16.69 0.33
C ASN A 429 17.94 16.53 1.42
N GLN A 430 17.98 17.45 2.40
CA GLN A 430 18.90 17.38 3.53
C GLN A 430 18.65 16.17 4.45
N SER A 431 17.43 15.62 4.46
CA SER A 431 17.06 14.50 5.32
C SER A 431 17.14 13.13 4.62
N GLY A 432 17.61 13.08 3.36
CA GLY A 432 17.64 11.85 2.56
C GLY A 432 16.26 11.41 2.03
N ILE A 433 15.27 12.30 2.05
CA ILE A 433 13.93 12.06 1.50
C ILE A 433 13.94 12.35 0.00
N HIS A 434 13.44 11.42 -0.82
CA HIS A 434 13.30 11.64 -2.24
C HIS A 434 11.90 12.18 -2.59
N SER A 435 11.84 13.41 -3.08
CA SER A 435 10.59 13.98 -3.59
C SER A 435 10.36 13.58 -5.04
N PHE A 436 9.14 13.13 -5.38
CA PHE A 436 8.77 12.72 -6.74
C PHE A 436 7.45 13.35 -7.18
N ARG A 437 7.19 13.35 -8.50
CA ARG A 437 5.97 13.92 -9.10
C ARG A 437 5.08 12.89 -9.79
N THR A 438 5.70 11.84 -10.33
CA THR A 438 5.01 10.72 -10.94
C THR A 438 5.55 9.42 -10.36
N TYR A 439 4.73 8.36 -10.39
CA TYR A 439 5.18 7.05 -9.95
C TYR A 439 6.24 6.42 -10.85
N ILE A 440 6.45 6.95 -12.06
CA ILE A 440 7.61 6.61 -12.90
C ILE A 440 8.87 7.15 -12.22
N GLY A 441 8.92 8.43 -11.89
CA GLY A 441 10.05 9.05 -11.17
C GLY A 441 10.36 8.34 -9.84
N ALA A 442 9.33 8.04 -9.04
CA ALA A 442 9.49 7.26 -7.82
C ALA A 442 10.09 5.87 -8.09
N SER A 443 9.57 5.14 -9.08
CA SER A 443 10.10 3.81 -9.44
C SER A 443 11.53 3.87 -9.99
N PHE A 444 11.86 4.91 -10.77
CA PHE A 444 13.19 5.13 -11.33
C PHE A 444 14.21 5.45 -10.22
N HIS A 445 13.83 6.24 -9.22
CA HIS A 445 14.68 6.45 -8.05
C HIS A 445 14.97 5.14 -7.31
N LEU A 446 13.96 4.29 -7.09
CA LEU A 446 14.16 2.97 -6.49
C LEU A 446 15.06 2.06 -7.34
N TYR A 447 15.04 2.21 -8.67
CA TYR A 447 15.99 1.55 -9.56
C TYR A 447 17.42 2.09 -9.36
N ALA A 448 17.59 3.40 -9.32
CA ALA A 448 18.89 4.05 -9.15
C ALA A 448 19.59 3.64 -7.84
N ILE A 449 18.82 3.37 -6.78
CA ILE A 449 19.36 2.87 -5.50
C ILE A 449 19.36 1.33 -5.38
N GLY A 450 19.07 0.61 -6.46
CA GLY A 450 19.16 -0.86 -6.53
C GLY A 450 17.98 -1.65 -5.94
N LEU A 451 16.93 -0.97 -5.47
CA LEU A 451 15.74 -1.59 -4.86
C LEU A 451 14.74 -2.12 -5.90
N LEU A 452 14.74 -1.62 -7.14
CA LEU A 452 13.95 -2.18 -8.25
C LEU A 452 14.84 -2.47 -9.47
N PRO A 453 14.55 -3.53 -10.26
CA PRO A 453 15.20 -3.70 -11.56
C PRO A 453 14.59 -2.75 -12.60
N LEU A 454 15.35 -2.38 -13.63
CA LEU A 454 14.87 -1.50 -14.73
C LEU A 454 13.59 -2.04 -15.39
N ALA A 455 13.48 -3.36 -15.55
CA ALA A 455 12.28 -3.99 -16.11
C ALA A 455 10.99 -3.72 -15.30
N ALA A 456 11.10 -3.49 -13.98
CA ALA A 456 9.96 -3.08 -13.16
C ALA A 456 9.53 -1.65 -13.49
N VAL A 457 10.49 -0.73 -13.66
CA VAL A 457 10.24 0.67 -14.04
C VAL A 457 9.55 0.74 -15.40
N ILE A 458 9.99 -0.05 -16.38
CA ILE A 458 9.35 -0.14 -17.72
C ILE A 458 7.86 -0.49 -17.60
N ARG A 459 7.52 -1.50 -16.80
CA ARG A 459 6.11 -1.88 -16.57
C ARG A 459 5.30 -0.76 -15.91
N VAL A 460 5.91 0.00 -14.99
CA VAL A 460 5.28 1.19 -14.39
C VAL A 460 5.02 2.25 -15.46
N VAL A 461 5.94 2.49 -16.40
CA VAL A 461 5.75 3.42 -17.52
C VAL A 461 4.56 3.00 -18.39
N GLU A 462 4.52 1.75 -18.84
CA GLU A 462 3.45 1.22 -19.70
C GLU A 462 2.07 1.36 -19.04
N LYS A 463 1.96 0.99 -17.76
CA LYS A 463 0.70 1.11 -17.00
C LYS A 463 0.34 2.55 -16.68
N THR A 464 1.33 3.43 -16.54
CA THR A 464 1.10 4.88 -16.38
C THR A 464 0.50 5.46 -17.65
N ALA A 465 1.02 5.13 -18.82
CA ALA A 465 0.49 5.60 -20.11
C ALA A 465 -0.96 5.15 -20.34
N LEU A 466 -1.28 3.88 -20.04
CA LEU A 466 -2.65 3.36 -20.10
C LEU A 466 -3.60 4.06 -19.12
N ALA A 467 -3.15 4.26 -17.87
CA ALA A 467 -3.95 4.94 -16.86
C ALA A 467 -4.18 6.42 -17.21
N TYR A 468 -3.15 7.10 -17.73
CA TYR A 468 -3.22 8.49 -18.18
C TYR A 468 -4.28 8.68 -19.26
N ALA A 469 -4.30 7.82 -20.29
CA ALA A 469 -5.28 7.87 -21.38
C ALA A 469 -6.72 7.72 -20.90
N ALA A 470 -6.93 7.04 -19.76
CA ALA A 470 -8.24 6.78 -19.19
C ALA A 470 -8.76 7.92 -18.28
N ILE A 471 -7.93 8.92 -17.96
CA ILE A 471 -8.34 10.05 -17.11
C ILE A 471 -9.21 11.02 -17.92
N VAL A 472 -10.35 11.38 -17.32
CA VAL A 472 -11.21 12.46 -17.82
C VAL A 472 -10.81 13.76 -17.11
N PHE A 473 -9.95 14.55 -17.75
CA PHE A 473 -9.44 15.81 -17.21
C PHE A 473 -10.49 16.92 -17.17
N ASP A 474 -10.37 17.81 -16.20
CA ASP A 474 -11.25 18.98 -16.09
C ASP A 474 -10.89 20.04 -17.14
N THR A 475 -9.60 20.18 -17.48
CA THR A 475 -9.11 21.12 -18.49
C THR A 475 -8.03 20.51 -19.39
N ARG A 476 -7.84 21.09 -20.59
CA ARG A 476 -6.76 20.69 -21.50
C ARG A 476 -5.37 21.01 -20.92
N ASP A 477 -5.21 22.14 -20.24
CA ASP A 477 -3.95 22.53 -19.60
C ASP A 477 -3.54 21.52 -18.52
N GLN A 478 -4.51 21.02 -17.75
CA GLN A 478 -4.27 19.98 -16.76
C GLN A 478 -3.71 18.70 -17.41
N LYS A 479 -4.34 18.27 -18.52
CA LYS A 479 -3.91 17.11 -19.32
C LYS A 479 -2.49 17.30 -19.89
N GLN A 480 -2.20 18.46 -20.47
CA GLN A 480 -0.90 18.78 -21.07
C GLN A 480 0.21 18.89 -20.04
N ASN A 481 -0.02 19.58 -18.91
CA ASN A 481 0.96 19.71 -17.84
C ASN A 481 1.34 18.33 -17.27
N LEU A 482 0.37 17.43 -17.08
CA LEU A 482 0.65 16.07 -16.63
C LEU A 482 1.41 15.25 -17.69
N ALA A 483 1.07 15.37 -18.97
CA ALA A 483 1.84 14.72 -20.04
C ALA A 483 3.32 15.15 -20.01
N GLN A 484 3.61 16.43 -19.78
CA GLN A 484 4.99 16.91 -19.67
C GLN A 484 5.71 16.35 -18.44
N GLU A 485 5.03 16.23 -17.29
CA GLU A 485 5.61 15.59 -16.10
C GLU A 485 5.92 14.11 -16.33
N ILE A 486 5.01 13.38 -16.98
CA ILE A 486 5.22 11.96 -17.35
C ILE A 486 6.38 11.84 -18.35
N LEU A 487 6.40 12.67 -19.39
CA LEU A 487 7.40 12.61 -20.45
C LEU A 487 8.80 12.90 -19.91
N PHE A 488 8.93 13.79 -18.92
CA PHE A 488 10.20 14.06 -18.26
C PHE A 488 10.76 12.81 -17.57
N ASP A 489 9.95 12.12 -16.77
CA ASP A 489 10.39 10.91 -16.07
C ASP A 489 10.61 9.74 -17.06
N VAL A 490 9.81 9.63 -18.11
CA VAL A 490 10.01 8.64 -19.19
C VAL A 490 11.34 8.86 -19.90
N ALA A 491 11.75 10.11 -20.13
CA ALA A 491 13.01 10.41 -20.78
C ALA A 491 14.21 9.90 -19.96
N ALA A 492 14.13 9.98 -18.63
CA ALA A 492 15.16 9.40 -17.75
C ALA A 492 15.26 7.87 -17.93
N VAL A 493 14.12 7.16 -18.00
CA VAL A 493 14.09 5.72 -18.24
C VAL A 493 14.64 5.35 -19.62
N VAL A 494 14.25 6.10 -20.65
CA VAL A 494 14.67 5.89 -22.03
C VAL A 494 16.19 6.03 -22.21
N ASN A 495 16.83 6.92 -21.45
CA ASN A 495 18.28 7.11 -21.50
C ASN A 495 19.07 5.90 -20.94
N GLU A 496 18.45 5.06 -20.13
CA GLU A 496 19.04 3.82 -19.60
C GLU A 496 18.83 2.61 -20.54
N LEU A 497 18.03 2.75 -21.59
CA LEU A 497 17.66 1.65 -22.47
C LEU A 497 18.46 1.66 -23.78
N PRO A 498 18.81 0.48 -24.32
CA PRO A 498 19.27 0.35 -25.70
C PRO A 498 18.23 0.91 -26.68
N ASP A 499 18.67 1.51 -27.79
CA ASP A 499 17.79 2.21 -28.73
C ASP A 499 16.58 1.38 -29.18
N GLN A 500 16.75 0.09 -29.44
CA GLN A 500 15.64 -0.79 -29.85
C GLN A 500 14.57 -0.93 -28.75
N GLN A 501 14.98 -1.08 -27.48
CA GLN A 501 14.05 -1.17 -26.35
C GLN A 501 13.43 0.19 -26.04
N ALA A 502 14.21 1.26 -26.17
CA ALA A 502 13.72 2.63 -26.03
C ALA A 502 12.64 2.95 -27.08
N MET A 503 12.85 2.58 -28.35
CA MET A 503 11.85 2.74 -29.41
C MET A 503 10.59 1.93 -29.13
N ALA A 504 10.73 0.67 -28.66
CA ALA A 504 9.59 -0.15 -28.27
C ALA A 504 8.78 0.49 -27.13
N LEU A 505 9.45 1.00 -26.09
CA LEU A 505 8.80 1.70 -24.99
C LEU A 505 8.08 2.96 -25.47
N VAL A 506 8.73 3.81 -26.27
CA VAL A 506 8.14 5.04 -26.81
C VAL A 506 6.94 4.73 -27.72
N SER A 507 6.97 3.62 -28.46
CA SER A 507 5.86 3.18 -29.30
C SER A 507 4.62 2.75 -28.49
N SER A 508 4.81 2.35 -27.22
CA SER A 508 3.72 1.98 -26.31
C SER A 508 3.05 3.19 -25.64
N LEU A 509 3.67 4.37 -25.72
CA LEU A 509 3.12 5.60 -25.14
C LEU A 509 1.98 6.12 -26.00
N HIS A 510 0.92 6.57 -25.34
CA HIS A 510 -0.22 7.22 -25.99
C HIS A 510 0.24 8.50 -26.69
N ASP A 511 -0.33 8.78 -27.87
CA ASP A 511 0.10 9.93 -28.71
C ASP A 511 -0.04 11.26 -27.97
N ASP A 512 -1.12 11.47 -27.21
CA ASP A 512 -1.30 12.64 -26.32
C ASP A 512 -0.18 12.92 -25.30
N ILE A 513 0.69 11.94 -25.01
CA ILE A 513 1.85 12.14 -24.12
C ILE A 513 3.04 12.70 -24.90
N VAL A 514 3.19 12.31 -26.17
CA VAL A 514 4.37 12.57 -27.00
C VAL A 514 4.13 13.71 -27.99
N ASP A 515 2.92 13.84 -28.54
CA ASP A 515 2.55 14.94 -29.43
C ASP A 515 2.26 16.20 -28.62
N LYS A 516 3.06 17.23 -28.86
CA LYS A 516 2.68 18.61 -28.51
C LYS A 516 1.55 18.95 -29.48
N GLY A 517 0.31 18.87 -29.00
CA GLY A 517 -0.89 19.16 -29.81
C GLY A 517 -0.71 20.43 -30.63
N ASP A 518 -0.44 20.25 -31.92
CA ASP A 518 -0.41 21.28 -32.94
C ASP A 518 -1.81 21.35 -33.57
N ASP A 519 -2.84 21.37 -32.72
CA ASP A 519 -4.21 21.71 -33.08
C ASP A 519 -4.39 23.23 -32.97
N SER A 520 -3.46 23.98 -33.56
CA SER A 520 -3.76 25.37 -33.94
C SER A 520 -4.78 25.32 -35.08
N GLU A 521 -5.79 26.18 -34.99
CA GLU A 521 -6.97 26.23 -35.85
C GLU A 521 -6.70 25.98 -37.36
N PRO A 522 -7.68 25.46 -38.12
CA PRO A 522 -7.55 25.21 -39.54
C PRO A 522 -7.60 26.53 -40.31
N ASN A 523 -6.52 27.30 -40.28
CA ASN A 523 -6.35 28.46 -41.14
C ASN A 523 -5.18 28.24 -42.10
N GLY A 524 -5.56 28.02 -43.37
CA GLY A 524 -4.77 28.44 -44.52
C GLY A 524 -3.62 27.52 -44.91
N SER A 525 -3.93 26.56 -45.80
CA SER A 525 -3.11 26.20 -46.96
C SER A 525 -1.61 26.47 -46.87
N VAL A 526 -0.88 25.60 -46.18
CA VAL A 526 0.52 25.34 -46.52
C VAL A 526 0.59 23.87 -46.93
N GLU A 527 0.87 23.65 -48.20
CA GLU A 527 1.13 22.33 -48.78
C GLU A 527 2.24 21.63 -47.99
N ARG A 528 1.87 20.82 -46.99
CA ARG A 528 2.79 19.84 -46.39
C ARG A 528 3.03 18.75 -47.43
N LYS A 529 4.12 18.88 -48.19
CA LYS A 529 4.87 17.73 -48.71
C LYS A 529 5.40 16.92 -47.52
N GLN A 530 4.50 16.18 -46.88
CA GLN A 530 4.84 15.20 -45.87
C GLN A 530 5.33 13.97 -46.64
N PHE A 531 6.65 13.89 -46.86
CA PHE A 531 7.29 12.62 -47.20
C PHE A 531 6.76 11.59 -46.21
N ARG A 532 6.17 10.48 -46.69
CA ARG A 532 5.71 9.39 -45.83
C ARG A 532 6.94 8.76 -45.19
N LEU A 533 7.35 9.31 -44.05
CA LEU A 533 8.37 8.73 -43.18
C LEU A 533 7.97 7.29 -42.90
N THR A 534 8.93 6.39 -42.97
CA THR A 534 8.76 5.01 -42.54
C THR A 534 8.40 4.98 -41.05
N ARG A 535 7.73 3.91 -40.60
CA ARG A 535 7.37 3.75 -39.18
C ARG A 535 8.58 3.85 -38.25
N GLU A 536 9.74 3.38 -38.72
CA GLU A 536 11.01 3.44 -37.99
C GLU A 536 11.50 4.88 -37.85
N GLU A 537 11.50 5.67 -38.94
CA GLU A 537 11.86 7.09 -38.90
C GLU A 537 10.92 7.91 -37.99
N GLN A 538 9.63 7.59 -37.98
CA GLN A 538 8.66 8.22 -37.07
C GLN A 538 8.96 7.89 -35.60
N LEU A 539 9.28 6.63 -35.29
CA LEU A 539 9.65 6.21 -33.93
C LEU A 539 10.98 6.84 -33.49
N GLN A 540 11.94 6.98 -34.40
CA GLN A 540 13.22 7.62 -34.12
C GLN A 540 13.05 9.12 -33.86
N GLN A 541 12.18 9.81 -34.61
CA GLN A 541 11.79 11.19 -34.31
C GLN A 541 11.09 11.32 -32.96
N ARG A 542 10.18 10.40 -32.60
CA ARG A 542 9.52 10.38 -31.28
C ARG A 542 10.54 10.14 -30.16
N LEU A 543 11.48 9.22 -30.35
CA LEU A 543 12.54 8.94 -29.39
C LEU A 543 13.43 10.17 -29.18
N GLU A 544 13.82 10.86 -30.24
CA GLU A 544 14.55 12.12 -30.14
C GLU A 544 13.75 13.21 -29.41
N ALA A 545 12.44 13.33 -29.67
CA ALA A 545 11.59 14.29 -28.98
C ALA A 545 11.55 14.02 -27.46
N VAL A 546 11.39 12.74 -27.07
CA VAL A 546 11.43 12.31 -25.67
C VAL A 546 12.79 12.65 -25.04
N ARG A 547 13.90 12.32 -25.71
CA ARG A 547 15.26 12.65 -25.23
C ARG A 547 15.50 14.16 -25.11
N LYS A 548 14.99 14.96 -26.06
CA LYS A 548 15.09 16.43 -26.04
C LYS A 548 14.30 17.06 -24.89
N SER A 549 13.17 16.48 -24.50
CA SER A 549 12.38 16.95 -23.34
C SER A 549 13.18 16.93 -22.04
N ALA A 550 14.10 15.97 -21.86
CA ALA A 550 15.03 15.96 -20.71
C ALA A 550 16.03 17.14 -20.75
N ALA A 551 16.50 17.53 -21.94
CA ALA A 551 17.50 18.59 -22.11
C ALA A 551 16.92 20.01 -22.01
N HIS A 552 15.64 20.20 -22.31
CA HIS A 552 15.01 21.52 -22.34
C HIS A 552 14.64 22.05 -20.94
N LEU A 553 14.44 21.18 -19.94
CA LEU A 553 14.19 21.57 -18.56
C LEU A 553 15.48 21.72 -17.73
N SER A 554 16.54 20.96 -18.04
CA SER A 554 17.85 21.07 -17.37
C SER A 554 18.63 22.36 -17.70
N ARG A 555 18.24 23.08 -18.77
CA ARG A 555 18.79 24.40 -19.15
C ARG A 555 18.10 25.60 -18.48
N SER A 556 17.15 25.37 -17.58
CA SER A 556 16.66 26.38 -16.62
C SER A 556 17.70 26.51 -15.50
N PRO A 557 18.14 27.71 -15.06
CA PRO A 557 19.41 27.86 -14.37
C PRO A 557 19.43 27.18 -12.99
N SER A 558 20.06 26.01 -12.91
CA SER A 558 20.61 25.44 -11.69
C SER A 558 22.08 25.86 -11.60
N HIS A 559 22.41 26.79 -10.70
CA HIS A 559 23.80 27.07 -10.39
C HIS A 559 24.47 25.85 -9.76
N GLY A 560 25.66 25.53 -10.27
CA GLY A 560 26.56 24.50 -9.73
C GLY A 560 27.09 24.82 -8.32
N PRO A 561 27.96 23.95 -7.79
CA PRO A 561 28.33 23.96 -6.38
C PRO A 561 29.14 25.23 -6.07
N TYR A 562 28.66 26.04 -5.13
CA TYR A 562 29.49 27.09 -4.55
C TYR A 562 30.62 26.44 -3.77
N LYS A 563 31.86 26.67 -4.23
CA LYS A 563 33.09 26.44 -3.50
C LYS A 563 32.97 27.09 -2.12
N ALA A 564 33.34 26.34 -1.09
CA ALA A 564 33.67 26.88 0.21
C ALA A 564 34.94 27.73 0.08
N GLU A 565 34.87 28.99 0.48
CA GLU A 565 36.04 29.79 0.83
C GLU A 565 35.83 30.33 2.24
N SER A 566 36.80 29.96 3.10
CA SER A 566 37.20 30.47 4.43
C SER A 566 36.14 30.88 5.43
#